data_AF-A0A5N9AS41-F1
#
_entry.id   AF-A0A5N9AS41-F1
#
_cell.length_a   1.000
_cell.length_b   1.000
_cell.length_c   1.000
_cell.angle_alpha   90.00
_cell.angle_beta   90.00
_cell.angle_gamma   90.00
#
_symmetry.space_group_name_H-M   'P 1'
#
loop_
_entity.id
_entity.type
_entity.pdbx_description
1 polymer ?
#
loop_
_entity_poly.entity_id
_entity_poly.type
_entity_poly.pdbx_seq_one_letter_code
_entity_poly.pdbx_strand_id
1 'polypeptide(L)'
;MLPEVNLNPVTREDVDRIAGWLSDTEVSSRWFGHYACGDPVHRGYEPSIMLESSDSMWEQVFLLDQNRLIFSIYSEGTGHIGECQLLCDGKGGGELSLLIGRRDVWHKGYGTSAMLELLELTFESRRLEKAWVQVSPDNKPALGLFRKLGFKSSKKTASCSVTGTFDPLILEMQAASFNFCSSELDTETWIPTVTVSGLTGSGSENIAKKLAEISGARLLGTDEINKLISERLKCSTGEISDLEHSHRSRFSRWVREVADNWAFSGGMVEAVD
;
A
#
# COMPACT_ATOMS: atom_id res chain seq x y z
N MET A 1 0.94 -3.00 10.14
CA MET A 1 0.94 -1.75 9.36
C MET A 1 1.97 -1.86 8.27
N LEU A 2 1.63 -1.34 7.09
CA LEU A 2 2.57 -1.14 5.99
C LEU A 2 3.46 0.07 6.31
N PRO A 3 4.72 0.12 5.83
CA PRO A 3 5.57 1.29 6.01
C PRO A 3 5.07 2.45 5.15
N GLU A 4 5.32 3.67 5.60
CA GLU A 4 5.00 4.89 4.86
C GLU A 4 6.04 5.12 3.76
N VAL A 5 5.55 5.52 2.58
CA VAL A 5 6.39 5.86 1.42
C VAL A 5 5.83 7.07 0.70
N ASN A 6 6.70 7.79 0.01
CA ASN A 6 6.35 8.96 -0.77
C ASN A 6 6.84 8.76 -2.21
N LEU A 7 6.00 9.11 -3.17
CA LEU A 7 6.34 9.13 -4.59
C LEU A 7 6.82 10.53 -4.96
N ASN A 8 8.12 10.66 -5.21
CA ASN A 8 8.77 11.94 -5.48
C ASN A 8 9.17 12.06 -6.96
N PRO A 9 9.31 13.29 -7.49
CA PRO A 9 9.99 13.52 -8.76
C PRO A 9 11.39 12.90 -8.75
N VAL A 10 11.77 12.29 -9.86
CA VAL A 10 13.08 11.66 -10.02
C VAL A 10 14.18 12.72 -9.99
N THR A 11 15.31 12.41 -9.36
CA THR A 11 16.54 13.21 -9.35
C THR A 11 17.68 12.49 -10.06
N ARG A 12 18.75 13.21 -10.45
CA ARG A 12 19.92 12.57 -11.09
C ARG A 12 20.62 11.59 -10.14
N GLU A 13 20.64 11.89 -8.85
CA GLU A 13 21.15 11.01 -7.81
C GLU A 13 20.32 9.74 -7.66
N ASP A 14 19.01 9.82 -7.90
CA ASP A 14 18.13 8.64 -7.94
C ASP A 14 18.44 7.76 -9.15
N VAL A 15 18.64 8.37 -10.31
CA VAL A 15 19.04 7.66 -11.54
C VAL A 15 20.39 6.95 -11.36
N ASP A 16 21.36 7.58 -10.69
CA ASP A 16 22.66 6.97 -10.38
C ASP A 16 22.49 5.73 -9.49
N ARG A 17 21.64 5.83 -8.46
CA ARG A 17 21.28 4.67 -7.62
C ARG A 17 20.59 3.57 -8.42
N ILE A 18 19.68 3.93 -9.33
CA ILE A 18 19.00 2.97 -10.21
C ILE A 18 20.00 2.25 -11.11
N ALA A 19 20.97 2.97 -11.69
CA ALA A 19 22.05 2.38 -12.48
C ALA A 19 22.84 1.35 -11.65
N GLY A 20 23.21 1.72 -10.42
CA GLY A 20 23.87 0.82 -9.47
C GLY A 20 23.04 -0.42 -9.14
N TRP A 21 21.74 -0.26 -8.88
CA TRP A 21 20.83 -1.37 -8.59
C TRP A 21 20.61 -2.30 -9.79
N LEU A 22 20.52 -1.78 -11.01
CA LEU A 22 20.32 -2.60 -12.20
C LEU A 22 21.58 -3.37 -12.61
N SER A 23 22.77 -2.91 -12.22
CA SER A 23 24.02 -3.65 -12.39
C SER A 23 24.09 -4.93 -11.55
N ASP A 24 23.27 -5.01 -10.49
CA ASP A 24 23.19 -6.16 -9.62
C ASP A 24 22.16 -7.19 -10.13
N THR A 25 22.61 -8.38 -10.49
CA THR A 25 21.77 -9.44 -11.08
C THR A 25 20.62 -9.89 -10.18
N GLU A 26 20.80 -9.83 -8.85
CA GLU A 26 19.76 -10.22 -7.91
C GLU A 26 18.63 -9.18 -7.83
N VAL A 27 18.99 -7.91 -7.99
CA VAL A 27 18.05 -6.80 -7.97
C VAL A 27 17.37 -6.65 -9.32
N SER A 28 18.14 -6.74 -10.41
CA SER A 28 17.66 -6.57 -11.77
C SER A 28 16.77 -7.72 -12.24
N SER A 29 17.00 -8.95 -11.78
CA SER A 29 16.07 -10.08 -11.98
C SER A 29 14.72 -9.90 -11.27
N ARG A 30 14.64 -9.00 -10.29
CA ARG A 30 13.40 -8.67 -9.56
C ARG A 30 12.73 -7.38 -10.05
N TRP A 31 13.38 -6.62 -10.93
CA TRP A 31 12.79 -5.46 -11.62
C TRP A 31 11.63 -5.91 -12.52
N PHE A 32 10.51 -5.16 -12.52
CA PHE A 32 9.33 -5.45 -13.34
C PHE A 32 9.49 -5.23 -14.85
N GLY A 33 10.74 -5.11 -15.32
CA GLY A 33 11.08 -4.88 -16.73
C GLY A 33 11.99 -5.93 -17.36
N HIS A 34 12.12 -7.12 -16.75
CA HIS A 34 12.72 -8.25 -17.44
C HIS A 34 11.73 -8.83 -18.46
N TYR A 35 11.63 -8.20 -19.63
CA TYR A 35 10.89 -8.71 -20.78
C TYR A 35 11.76 -9.72 -21.56
N ALA A 36 11.16 -10.44 -22.50
CA ALA A 36 11.70 -11.60 -23.22
C ALA A 36 13.04 -11.41 -23.98
N CYS A 37 13.77 -10.31 -23.80
CA CYS A 37 15.03 -9.96 -24.44
C CYS A 37 16.29 -10.32 -23.63
N GLY A 38 16.17 -10.94 -22.45
CA GLY A 38 17.29 -11.56 -21.73
C GLY A 38 18.09 -10.62 -20.82
N ASP A 39 18.15 -9.32 -21.12
CA ASP A 39 18.76 -8.31 -20.25
C ASP A 39 17.69 -7.48 -19.50
N PRO A 40 17.97 -7.06 -18.25
CA PRO A 40 17.08 -6.16 -17.51
C PRO A 40 17.10 -4.76 -18.13
N VAL A 41 16.15 -4.51 -19.05
CA VAL A 41 16.00 -3.20 -19.69
C VAL A 41 15.08 -2.30 -18.87
N HIS A 42 15.58 -1.12 -18.53
CA HIS A 42 14.77 -0.08 -17.92
C HIS A 42 13.88 0.58 -18.99
N ARG A 43 12.56 0.37 -18.94
CA ARG A 43 11.65 0.78 -20.03
C ARG A 43 11.34 2.28 -20.10
N GLY A 44 11.67 3.03 -19.06
CA GLY A 44 11.47 4.48 -19.05
C GLY A 44 12.58 5.22 -19.78
N TYR A 45 13.82 4.85 -19.49
CA TYR A 45 15.04 5.53 -19.93
C TYR A 45 16.24 4.60 -19.69
N GLU A 46 17.38 4.85 -20.34
CA GLU A 46 18.64 4.17 -20.03
C GLU A 46 19.42 4.99 -18.98
N PRO A 47 19.74 4.45 -17.78
CA PRO A 47 20.33 5.25 -16.70
C PRO A 47 21.68 5.91 -17.06
N SER A 48 22.58 5.19 -17.74
CA SER A 48 23.87 5.71 -18.21
C SER A 48 23.71 6.93 -19.11
N ILE A 49 22.82 6.85 -20.10
CA ILE A 49 22.51 7.97 -21.00
C ILE A 49 21.83 9.10 -20.23
N MET A 50 20.91 8.78 -19.33
CA MET A 50 20.12 9.77 -18.61
C MET A 50 20.97 10.60 -17.63
N LEU A 51 21.99 9.99 -17.01
CA LEU A 51 22.94 10.70 -16.15
C LEU A 51 23.70 11.81 -16.87
N GLU A 52 24.06 11.57 -18.13
CA GLU A 52 24.80 12.51 -18.99
C GLU A 52 23.87 13.39 -19.85
N SER A 53 22.57 13.21 -19.75
CA SER A 53 21.59 13.90 -20.58
C SER A 53 21.51 15.41 -20.29
N SER A 54 21.10 16.20 -21.27
CA SER A 54 20.78 17.62 -21.08
C SER A 54 19.49 17.81 -20.27
N ASP A 55 19.31 18.98 -19.65
CA ASP A 55 18.10 19.28 -18.89
C ASP A 55 16.83 19.23 -19.76
N SER A 56 16.93 19.62 -21.04
CA SER A 56 15.79 19.50 -21.96
C SER A 56 15.38 18.04 -22.21
N MET A 57 16.34 17.11 -22.30
CA MET A 57 16.04 15.68 -22.43
C MET A 57 15.46 15.13 -21.13
N TRP A 58 16.00 15.57 -19.99
CA TRP A 58 15.49 15.22 -18.66
C TRP A 58 14.02 15.63 -18.49
N GLU A 59 13.69 16.88 -18.79
CA GLU A 59 12.32 17.40 -18.74
C GLU A 59 11.40 16.63 -19.68
N GLN A 60 11.88 16.30 -20.89
CA GLN A 60 11.09 15.53 -21.85
C GLN A 60 10.68 14.15 -21.30
N VAL A 61 11.60 13.46 -20.61
CA VAL A 61 11.35 12.11 -20.08
C VAL A 61 10.56 12.12 -18.78
N PHE A 62 10.89 13.00 -17.84
CA PHE A 62 10.35 12.94 -16.47
C PHE A 62 9.18 13.89 -16.22
N LEU A 63 9.01 14.95 -17.01
CA LEU A 63 8.00 16.00 -16.76
C LEU A 63 6.97 16.14 -17.89
N LEU A 64 7.40 16.03 -19.15
CA LEU A 64 6.56 16.35 -20.30
C LEU A 64 5.87 15.13 -20.94
N ASP A 65 6.35 13.91 -20.70
CA ASP A 65 5.69 12.69 -21.20
C ASP A 65 4.37 12.46 -20.46
N GLN A 66 3.25 12.75 -21.14
CA GLN A 66 1.92 12.59 -20.55
C GLN A 66 1.49 11.13 -20.42
N ASN A 67 2.10 10.23 -21.20
CA ASN A 67 1.77 8.81 -21.20
C ASN A 67 2.64 8.02 -20.24
N ARG A 68 3.73 8.59 -19.73
CA ARG A 68 4.61 7.94 -18.78
C ARG A 68 4.83 8.80 -17.56
N LEU A 69 4.54 8.22 -16.41
CA LEU A 69 4.94 8.76 -15.12
C LEU A 69 6.01 7.87 -14.51
N ILE A 70 7.06 8.49 -13.99
CA ILE A 70 8.16 7.83 -13.29
C ILE A 70 8.34 8.54 -11.95
N PHE A 71 8.38 7.77 -10.87
CA PHE A 71 8.53 8.30 -9.52
C PHE A 71 9.63 7.56 -8.77
N SER A 72 10.46 8.33 -8.07
CA SER A 72 11.36 7.79 -7.06
C SER A 72 10.59 7.53 -5.77
N ILE A 73 10.79 6.34 -5.20
CA ILE A 73 10.13 5.91 -3.97
C ILE A 73 11.06 6.25 -2.80
N TYR A 74 10.55 7.05 -1.88
CA TYR A 74 11.24 7.42 -0.65
C TYR A 74 10.51 6.88 0.57
N SER A 75 11.24 6.65 1.65
CA SER A 75 10.66 6.42 2.98
C SER A 75 11.45 7.17 4.04
N GLU A 76 10.75 7.73 5.02
CA GLU A 76 11.37 8.45 6.12
C GLU A 76 12.37 7.56 6.88
N GLY A 77 13.55 8.10 7.18
CA GLY A 77 14.65 7.38 7.82
C GLY A 77 15.42 6.41 6.91
N THR A 78 14.88 6.01 5.77
CA THR A 78 15.55 5.10 4.81
C THR A 78 16.06 5.86 3.57
N GLY A 79 15.42 6.95 3.17
CA GLY A 79 15.77 7.69 1.94
C GLY A 79 15.23 7.00 0.69
N HIS A 80 15.94 7.13 -0.44
CA HIS A 80 15.55 6.52 -1.71
C HIS A 80 15.64 4.99 -1.63
N ILE A 81 14.53 4.30 -1.91
CA ILE A 81 14.45 2.84 -1.81
C ILE A 81 14.18 2.15 -3.15
N GLY A 82 13.71 2.87 -4.17
CA GLY A 82 13.22 2.26 -5.38
C GLY A 82 12.59 3.23 -6.37
N GLU A 83 12.03 2.71 -7.45
CA GLU A 83 11.32 3.48 -8.47
C GLU A 83 10.02 2.77 -8.85
N CYS A 84 8.98 3.52 -9.19
CA CYS A 84 7.79 2.96 -9.82
C CYS A 84 7.34 3.79 -11.02
N GLN A 85 6.67 3.14 -11.96
CA GLN A 85 6.25 3.76 -13.21
C GLN A 85 4.81 3.40 -13.55
N LEU A 86 4.12 4.33 -14.20
CA LEU A 86 2.85 4.12 -14.89
C LEU A 86 3.04 4.48 -16.36
N LEU A 87 2.75 3.54 -17.25
CA LEU A 87 2.73 3.72 -18.71
C LEU A 87 1.32 3.56 -19.25
N CYS A 88 0.68 4.66 -19.64
CA CYS A 88 -0.67 4.68 -20.21
C CYS A 88 -0.68 4.15 -21.65
N ASP A 89 -1.70 3.36 -22.00
CA ASP A 89 -1.90 2.84 -23.38
C ASP A 89 -2.70 3.78 -24.30
N GLY A 90 -3.16 4.92 -23.77
CA GLY A 90 -4.03 5.87 -24.48
C GLY A 90 -5.46 5.34 -24.73
N LYS A 91 -5.82 4.18 -24.17
CA LYS A 91 -7.12 3.50 -24.34
C LYS A 91 -7.80 3.24 -22.98
N GLY A 92 -7.50 4.06 -21.99
CA GLY A 92 -8.06 3.96 -20.64
C GLY A 92 -7.39 2.91 -19.75
N GLY A 93 -6.20 2.42 -20.12
CA GLY A 93 -5.44 1.47 -19.32
C GLY A 93 -3.99 1.89 -19.07
N GLY A 94 -3.36 1.31 -18.05
CA GLY A 94 -1.96 1.56 -17.73
C GLY A 94 -1.17 0.33 -17.32
N GLU A 95 0.07 0.23 -17.77
CA GLU A 95 1.03 -0.74 -17.25
C GLU A 95 1.77 -0.15 -16.05
N LEU A 96 1.81 -0.88 -14.94
CA LEU A 96 2.57 -0.50 -13.75
C LEU A 96 3.92 -1.23 -13.71
N SER A 97 4.92 -0.55 -13.18
CA SER A 97 6.24 -1.13 -12.90
C SER A 97 6.75 -0.63 -11.56
N LEU A 98 7.64 -1.41 -10.95
CA LEU A 98 8.19 -1.20 -9.62
C LEU A 98 9.59 -1.81 -9.53
N LEU A 99 10.41 -1.18 -8.71
CA LEU A 99 11.62 -1.76 -8.18
C LEU A 99 11.78 -1.24 -6.78
N ILE A 100 12.15 -2.17 -5.90
CA ILE A 100 12.77 -1.82 -4.63
C ILE A 100 14.22 -2.23 -4.79
N GLY A 101 15.12 -1.26 -5.00
CA GLY A 101 16.53 -1.58 -5.25
C GLY A 101 17.31 -1.86 -3.97
N ARG A 102 16.85 -1.29 -2.85
CA ARG A 102 17.41 -1.58 -1.52
C ARG A 102 16.98 -2.96 -1.02
N ARG A 103 17.91 -3.91 -1.07
CA ARG A 103 17.71 -5.28 -0.56
C ARG A 103 17.35 -5.35 0.92
N ASP A 104 17.93 -4.47 1.73
CA ASP A 104 17.76 -4.47 3.17
C ASP A 104 16.32 -4.13 3.60
N VAL A 105 15.50 -3.61 2.68
CA VAL A 105 14.08 -3.32 2.93
C VAL A 105 13.10 -4.27 2.22
N TRP A 106 13.62 -5.30 1.54
CA TRP A 106 12.76 -6.32 0.93
C TRP A 106 11.92 -7.07 1.94
N HIS A 107 10.73 -7.49 1.50
CA HIS A 107 9.76 -8.23 2.31
C HIS A 107 9.27 -7.49 3.57
N LYS A 108 9.55 -6.17 3.71
CA LYS A 108 9.07 -5.33 4.82
C LYS A 108 7.80 -4.52 4.49
N GLY A 109 7.20 -4.73 3.31
CA GLY A 109 5.94 -4.11 2.90
C GLY A 109 6.08 -2.88 1.99
N TYR A 110 7.29 -2.36 1.77
CA TYR A 110 7.53 -1.16 0.95
C TYR A 110 7.00 -1.25 -0.48
N GLY A 111 7.18 -2.39 -1.14
CA GLY A 111 6.61 -2.60 -2.48
C GLY A 111 5.07 -2.56 -2.48
N THR A 112 4.43 -3.02 -1.41
CA THR A 112 2.96 -2.93 -1.28
C THR A 112 2.54 -1.48 -1.08
N SER A 113 3.21 -0.74 -0.20
CA SER A 113 2.94 0.69 0.02
C SER A 113 3.08 1.50 -1.27
N ALA A 114 4.20 1.33 -1.97
CA ALA A 114 4.47 2.08 -3.20
C ALA A 114 3.45 1.79 -4.31
N MET A 115 2.96 0.55 -4.41
CA MET A 115 1.92 0.21 -5.38
C MET A 115 0.54 0.72 -4.98
N LEU A 116 0.21 0.82 -3.69
CA LEU A 116 -1.05 1.43 -3.27
C LEU A 116 -1.09 2.91 -3.66
N GLU A 117 -0.03 3.67 -3.36
CA GLU A 117 0.11 5.07 -3.77
C GLU A 117 0.01 5.23 -5.30
N LEU A 118 0.70 4.36 -6.05
CA LEU A 118 0.66 4.43 -7.51
C LEU A 118 -0.71 4.06 -8.07
N LEU A 119 -1.41 3.07 -7.49
CA LEU A 119 -2.75 2.66 -7.91
C LEU A 119 -3.78 3.76 -7.64
N GLU A 120 -3.68 4.43 -6.50
CA GLU A 120 -4.51 5.60 -6.19
C GLU A 120 -4.31 6.68 -7.25
N LEU A 121 -3.06 7.04 -7.58
CA LEU A 121 -2.78 7.97 -8.67
C LEU A 121 -3.36 7.47 -10.01
N THR A 122 -3.24 6.18 -10.29
CA THR A 122 -3.68 5.56 -11.54
C THR A 122 -5.20 5.63 -11.73
N PHE A 123 -5.97 5.33 -10.69
CA PHE A 123 -7.42 5.25 -10.77
C PHE A 123 -8.13 6.54 -10.38
N GLU A 124 -7.64 7.28 -9.39
CA GLU A 124 -8.28 8.52 -8.94
C GLU A 124 -7.83 9.73 -9.78
N SER A 125 -6.51 9.92 -9.89
CA SER A 125 -5.96 11.11 -10.56
C SER A 125 -5.97 10.96 -12.08
N ARG A 126 -5.56 9.80 -12.60
CA ARG A 126 -5.51 9.51 -14.04
C ARG A 126 -6.81 8.94 -14.59
N ARG A 127 -7.74 8.51 -13.73
CA ARG A 127 -9.07 7.97 -14.12
C ARG A 127 -8.98 6.85 -15.16
N LEU A 128 -7.95 6.00 -15.05
CA LEU A 128 -7.85 4.83 -15.90
C LEU A 128 -8.88 3.78 -15.46
N GLU A 129 -9.39 2.99 -16.39
CA GLU A 129 -10.39 1.96 -16.11
C GLU A 129 -9.74 0.64 -15.66
N LYS A 130 -8.47 0.44 -16.02
CA LYS A 130 -7.72 -0.78 -15.73
C LYS A 130 -6.22 -0.52 -15.58
N ALA A 131 -5.57 -1.37 -14.80
CA ALA A 131 -4.12 -1.44 -14.69
C ALA A 131 -3.64 -2.89 -14.87
N TRP A 132 -2.47 -3.09 -15.46
CA TRP A 132 -1.84 -4.41 -15.50
C TRP A 132 -0.35 -4.34 -15.18
N VAL A 133 0.21 -5.50 -14.89
CA VAL A 133 1.63 -5.71 -14.68
C VAL A 133 2.07 -6.94 -15.43
N GLN A 134 3.30 -6.92 -15.93
CA GLN A 134 3.94 -8.08 -16.52
C GLN A 134 4.99 -8.60 -15.55
N VAL A 135 4.85 -9.85 -15.13
CA VAL A 135 5.70 -10.44 -14.09
C VAL A 135 6.25 -11.77 -14.58
N SER A 136 7.56 -11.97 -14.46
CA SER A 136 8.17 -13.27 -14.71
C SER A 136 7.57 -14.34 -13.79
N PRO A 137 7.23 -15.55 -14.31
CA PRO A 137 6.76 -16.67 -13.49
C PRO A 137 7.68 -17.01 -12.30
N ASP A 138 8.98 -16.74 -12.43
CA ASP A 138 10.00 -17.03 -11.41
C ASP A 138 10.05 -15.97 -10.29
N ASN A 139 9.52 -14.77 -10.52
CA ASN A 139 9.46 -13.70 -9.52
C ASN A 139 8.28 -13.93 -8.55
N LYS A 140 8.39 -14.98 -7.74
CA LYS A 140 7.39 -15.35 -6.71
C LYS A 140 7.04 -14.21 -5.75
N PRO A 141 8.00 -13.39 -5.26
CA PRO A 141 7.69 -12.25 -4.39
C PRO A 141 6.72 -11.27 -5.04
N ALA A 142 6.95 -10.93 -6.30
CA ALA A 142 6.09 -10.04 -7.05
C ALA A 142 4.69 -10.61 -7.30
N LEU A 143 4.62 -11.87 -7.73
CA LEU A 143 3.33 -12.54 -7.93
C LEU A 143 2.52 -12.56 -6.62
N GLY A 144 3.18 -12.79 -5.49
CA GLY A 144 2.56 -12.68 -4.17
C GLY A 144 2.05 -11.28 -3.84
N LEU A 145 2.85 -10.25 -4.13
CA LEU A 145 2.47 -8.84 -3.95
C LEU A 145 1.21 -8.50 -4.74
N PHE A 146 1.19 -8.76 -6.06
CA PHE A 146 0.06 -8.36 -6.90
C PHE A 146 -1.21 -9.16 -6.62
N ARG A 147 -1.09 -10.46 -6.33
CA ARG A 147 -2.23 -11.26 -5.86
C ARG A 147 -2.80 -10.71 -4.56
N LYS A 148 -1.95 -10.30 -3.62
CA LYS A 148 -2.38 -9.68 -2.35
C LYS A 148 -3.09 -8.35 -2.57
N LEU A 149 -2.66 -7.57 -3.56
CA LEU A 149 -3.34 -6.34 -3.96
C LEU A 149 -4.66 -6.59 -4.71
N GLY A 150 -4.96 -7.83 -5.11
CA GLY A 150 -6.22 -8.19 -5.78
C GLY A 150 -6.12 -8.27 -7.30
N PHE A 151 -4.92 -8.17 -7.88
CA PHE A 151 -4.72 -8.43 -9.30
C PHE A 151 -5.01 -9.90 -9.63
N LYS A 152 -5.60 -10.13 -10.81
CA LYS A 152 -5.97 -11.45 -11.30
C LYS A 152 -5.20 -11.77 -12.56
N SER A 153 -4.85 -13.05 -12.75
CA SER A 153 -4.21 -13.50 -13.98
C SER A 153 -5.12 -13.29 -15.18
N SER A 154 -4.61 -12.60 -16.19
CA SER A 154 -5.29 -12.45 -17.48
C SER A 154 -5.08 -13.70 -18.33
N LYS A 155 -6.04 -14.02 -19.20
CA LYS A 155 -5.90 -15.11 -20.20
C LYS A 155 -4.98 -14.73 -21.36
N LYS A 156 -4.55 -13.48 -21.45
CA LYS A 156 -3.65 -13.00 -22.50
C LYS A 156 -2.21 -13.38 -22.13
N THR A 157 -1.61 -14.27 -22.93
CA THR A 157 -0.17 -14.50 -22.91
C THR A 157 0.50 -13.39 -23.73
N ALA A 158 1.54 -12.74 -23.19
CA ALA A 158 2.40 -11.90 -24.03
C ALA A 158 3.21 -12.84 -24.93
N SER A 159 2.75 -13.08 -26.16
CA SER A 159 3.52 -13.90 -27.10
C SER A 159 4.75 -13.13 -27.55
N CYS A 160 5.90 -13.39 -26.96
CA CYS A 160 7.20 -13.05 -27.55
C CYS A 160 7.93 -14.35 -27.87
N SER A 161 7.72 -14.83 -29.09
CA SER A 161 8.45 -15.96 -29.65
C SER A 161 9.85 -15.52 -30.06
N VAL A 162 10.72 -15.26 -29.10
CA VAL A 162 12.16 -15.21 -29.32
C VAL A 162 12.76 -16.32 -28.46
N THR A 163 13.53 -17.19 -29.12
CA THR A 163 14.10 -18.42 -28.59
C THR A 163 14.76 -18.23 -27.24
N GLY A 164 14.11 -18.76 -26.19
CA GLY A 164 14.71 -18.99 -24.87
C GLY A 164 14.51 -17.87 -23.86
N THR A 165 13.28 -17.47 -23.57
CA THR A 165 12.97 -16.55 -22.45
C THR A 165 11.48 -16.63 -22.13
N PHE A 166 11.14 -16.85 -20.86
CA PHE A 166 9.80 -17.24 -20.40
C PHE A 166 8.68 -16.27 -20.83
N ASP A 167 7.46 -16.81 -21.03
CA ASP A 167 6.25 -16.01 -21.22
C ASP A 167 5.90 -15.27 -19.91
N PRO A 168 5.92 -13.92 -19.85
CA PRO A 168 5.56 -13.21 -18.63
C PRO A 168 4.08 -13.37 -18.34
N LEU A 169 3.74 -13.49 -17.06
CA LEU A 169 2.36 -13.52 -16.61
C LEU A 169 1.83 -12.09 -16.56
N ILE A 170 0.75 -11.85 -17.29
CA ILE A 170 0.00 -10.60 -17.21
C ILE A 170 -1.02 -10.73 -16.08
N LEU A 171 -0.89 -9.86 -15.07
CA LEU A 171 -1.89 -9.70 -14.02
C LEU A 171 -2.62 -8.37 -14.21
N GLU A 172 -3.94 -8.36 -14.10
CA GLU A 172 -4.78 -7.19 -14.35
C GLU A 172 -5.68 -6.87 -13.15
N MET A 173 -5.98 -5.58 -12.98
CA MET A 173 -6.94 -5.02 -12.04
C MET A 173 -7.85 -4.03 -12.77
N GLN A 174 -9.15 -4.11 -12.51
CA GLN A 174 -10.13 -3.12 -12.94
C GLN A 174 -10.27 -2.07 -11.85
N ALA A 175 -10.47 -0.80 -12.21
CA ALA A 175 -10.65 0.30 -11.25
C ALA A 175 -11.78 0.01 -10.25
N ALA A 176 -12.90 -0.55 -10.72
CA ALA A 176 -14.03 -0.94 -9.86
C ALA A 176 -13.71 -2.07 -8.85
N SER A 177 -12.59 -2.78 -9.03
CA SER A 177 -12.08 -3.77 -8.06
C SER A 177 -11.04 -3.19 -7.12
N PHE A 178 -10.52 -2.01 -7.42
CA PHE A 178 -9.67 -1.24 -6.52
C PHE A 178 -10.58 -0.58 -5.49
N ASN A 179 -10.91 -1.33 -4.45
CA ASN A 179 -11.51 -0.75 -3.25
C ASN A 179 -10.40 0.00 -2.53
N PHE A 180 -10.17 1.24 -2.94
CA PHE A 180 -9.51 2.17 -2.04
C PHE A 180 -10.37 2.22 -0.78
N CYS A 181 -9.72 2.11 0.37
CA CYS A 181 -10.33 2.61 1.59
C CYS A 181 -10.29 4.14 1.50
N SER A 182 -10.99 4.73 0.51
CA SER A 182 -11.52 6.05 0.71
C SER A 182 -12.42 5.85 1.91
N SER A 183 -12.11 6.52 2.99
CA SER A 183 -13.18 6.90 3.89
C SER A 183 -14.08 7.89 3.14
N GLU A 184 -14.75 7.46 2.08
CA GLU A 184 -16.18 7.62 2.06
C GLU A 184 -16.66 6.70 3.18
N LEU A 185 -16.57 7.19 4.42
CA LEU A 185 -17.59 6.87 5.39
C LEU A 185 -18.90 7.10 4.62
N ASP A 186 -19.61 6.03 4.29
CA ASP A 186 -20.98 6.06 3.79
C ASP A 186 -21.74 7.12 4.62
N THR A 187 -21.79 8.36 4.14
CA THR A 187 -22.47 9.45 4.83
C THR A 187 -23.97 9.21 4.84
N GLU A 188 -24.45 8.24 4.07
CA GLU A 188 -25.86 7.85 4.01
C GLU A 188 -26.30 6.92 5.15
N THR A 189 -25.39 6.35 5.95
CA THR A 189 -25.76 5.60 7.16
C THR A 189 -24.86 5.93 8.35
N TRP A 190 -24.80 7.21 8.71
CA TRP A 190 -24.24 7.59 10.00
C TRP A 190 -25.18 7.13 11.12
N ILE A 191 -24.90 5.95 11.69
CA ILE A 191 -25.53 5.51 12.92
C ILE A 191 -24.79 6.20 14.06
N PRO A 192 -25.41 7.17 14.77
CA PRO A 192 -24.75 7.84 15.88
C PRO A 192 -24.34 6.79 16.92
N THR A 193 -23.03 6.61 17.08
CA THR A 193 -22.45 5.57 17.91
C THR A 193 -21.64 6.23 19.01
N VAL A 194 -21.90 5.84 20.26
CA VAL A 194 -21.12 6.27 21.42
C VAL A 194 -20.32 5.07 21.91
N THR A 195 -19.00 5.23 21.97
CA THR A 195 -18.10 4.23 22.53
C THR A 195 -17.75 4.59 23.97
N VAL A 196 -17.84 3.61 24.86
CA VAL A 196 -17.40 3.74 26.26
C VAL A 196 -16.30 2.72 26.48
N SER A 197 -15.06 3.21 26.63
CA SER A 197 -13.89 2.40 26.92
C SER A 197 -13.45 2.61 28.36
N GLY A 198 -12.92 1.57 28.98
CA GLY A 198 -12.36 1.61 30.32
C GLY A 198 -11.59 0.34 30.63
N LEU A 199 -10.68 0.43 31.60
CA LEU A 199 -10.01 -0.76 32.11
C LEU A 199 -11.01 -1.67 32.80
N THR A 200 -10.73 -2.97 32.82
CA THR A 200 -11.53 -3.94 33.57
C THR A 200 -11.67 -3.49 35.03
N GLY A 201 -12.92 -3.35 35.50
CA GLY A 201 -13.22 -2.90 36.86
C GLY A 201 -13.28 -1.37 37.05
N SER A 202 -13.06 -0.57 36.00
CA SER A 202 -13.22 0.90 36.06
C SER A 202 -14.68 1.36 36.20
N GLY A 203 -15.64 0.46 36.00
CA GLY A 203 -17.07 0.78 36.01
C GLY A 203 -17.56 1.37 34.69
N SER A 204 -16.75 1.34 33.62
CA SER A 204 -17.13 1.74 32.26
C SER A 204 -18.39 1.02 31.77
N GLU A 205 -18.61 -0.23 32.17
CA GLU A 205 -19.80 -1.00 31.83
C GLU A 205 -21.08 -0.37 32.43
N ASN A 206 -20.98 0.22 33.64
CA ASN A 206 -22.10 0.88 34.28
C ASN A 206 -22.41 2.23 33.61
N ILE A 207 -21.37 2.96 33.18
CA ILE A 207 -21.52 4.19 32.41
C ILE A 207 -22.18 3.90 31.06
N ALA A 208 -21.73 2.85 30.36
CA ALA A 208 -22.31 2.43 29.08
C ALA A 208 -23.79 2.04 29.22
N LYS A 209 -24.15 1.28 30.27
CA LYS A 209 -25.56 0.95 30.58
C LYS A 209 -26.40 2.19 30.82
N LYS A 210 -25.91 3.14 31.62
CA LYS A 210 -26.65 4.35 31.97
C LYS A 210 -26.82 5.29 30.76
N LEU A 211 -25.81 5.38 29.90
CA LEU A 211 -25.90 6.12 28.63
C LEU A 211 -26.91 5.48 27.68
N ALA A 212 -26.95 4.15 27.58
CA ALA A 212 -27.94 3.43 26.79
C ALA A 212 -29.37 3.65 27.31
N GLU A 213 -29.57 3.65 28.63
CA GLU A 213 -30.87 3.98 29.26
C GLU A 213 -31.32 5.42 28.96
N ILE A 214 -30.41 6.39 29.05
CA ILE A 214 -30.72 7.81 28.81
C ILE A 214 -31.00 8.09 27.33
N SER A 215 -30.22 7.50 26.43
CA SER A 215 -30.32 7.75 24.99
C SER A 215 -31.34 6.86 24.27
N GLY A 216 -31.80 5.78 24.92
CA GLY A 216 -32.59 4.73 24.28
C GLY A 216 -31.78 3.93 23.24
N ALA A 217 -30.45 4.09 23.20
CA ALA A 217 -29.59 3.40 22.26
C ALA A 217 -29.42 1.93 22.63
N ARG A 218 -29.22 1.08 21.62
CA ARG A 218 -28.87 -0.32 21.83
C ARG A 218 -27.46 -0.40 22.41
N LEU A 219 -27.33 -0.96 23.60
CA LEU A 219 -26.03 -1.32 24.17
C LEU A 219 -25.50 -2.60 23.50
N LEU A 220 -24.31 -2.52 22.91
CA LEU A 220 -23.58 -3.68 22.40
C LEU A 220 -22.50 -4.07 23.43
N GLY A 221 -22.50 -5.33 23.84
CA GLY A 221 -21.49 -5.86 24.76
C GLY A 221 -20.20 -6.24 24.03
N THR A 222 -19.10 -6.36 24.78
CA THR A 222 -17.77 -6.74 24.26
C THR A 222 -17.80 -8.06 23.47
N ASP A 223 -18.55 -9.06 23.94
CA ASP A 223 -18.68 -10.35 23.26
C ASP A 223 -19.36 -10.22 21.88
N GLU A 224 -20.36 -9.34 21.78
CA GLU A 224 -21.10 -9.09 20.54
C GLU A 224 -20.25 -8.29 19.56
N ILE A 225 -19.49 -7.31 20.05
CA ILE A 225 -18.50 -6.56 19.28
C ILE A 225 -17.41 -7.51 18.74
N ASN A 226 -16.86 -8.37 19.60
CA ASN A 226 -15.83 -9.33 19.22
C ASN A 226 -16.36 -10.35 18.21
N LYS A 227 -17.62 -10.77 18.33
CA LYS A 227 -18.27 -11.62 17.33
C LYS A 227 -18.39 -10.91 15.96
N LEU A 228 -18.86 -9.67 15.93
CA LEU A 228 -18.99 -8.90 14.69
C LEU A 228 -17.63 -8.68 14.02
N ILE A 229 -16.60 -8.36 14.82
CA ILE A 229 -15.21 -8.22 14.34
C ILE A 229 -14.71 -9.57 13.79
N SER A 230 -14.98 -10.68 14.47
CA SER A 230 -14.57 -12.02 14.03
C SER A 230 -15.16 -12.41 12.68
N GLU A 231 -16.45 -12.12 12.46
CA GLU A 231 -17.15 -12.37 11.20
C GLU A 231 -16.58 -11.50 10.08
N ARG A 232 -16.29 -10.23 10.36
CA ARG A 232 -15.74 -9.28 9.39
C ARG A 232 -14.30 -9.61 9.00
N LEU A 233 -13.48 -9.99 9.98
CA LEU A 233 -12.07 -10.32 9.79
C LEU A 233 -11.83 -11.79 9.39
N LYS A 234 -12.88 -12.62 9.37
CA LYS A 234 -12.83 -14.06 9.10
C LYS A 234 -11.85 -14.80 10.03
N CYS A 235 -11.82 -14.41 11.31
CA CYS A 235 -11.04 -15.05 12.35
C CYS A 235 -11.95 -15.58 13.47
N SER A 236 -11.41 -16.37 14.38
CA SER A 236 -12.14 -16.85 15.55
C SER A 236 -12.21 -15.77 16.64
N THR A 237 -13.25 -15.83 17.48
CA THR A 237 -13.37 -14.96 18.66
C THR A 237 -12.24 -15.19 19.68
N GLY A 238 -11.68 -16.40 19.72
CA GLY A 238 -10.49 -16.73 20.52
C GLY A 238 -9.26 -15.95 20.08
N GLU A 239 -9.00 -15.85 18.77
CA GLU A 239 -7.89 -15.06 18.23
C GLU A 239 -8.02 -13.55 18.53
N ILE A 240 -9.26 -13.05 18.68
CA ILE A 240 -9.53 -11.67 19.10
C ILE A 240 -9.30 -11.50 20.61
N SER A 241 -9.74 -12.45 21.42
CA SER A 241 -9.50 -12.39 22.87
C SER A 241 -8.00 -12.54 23.22
N ASP A 242 -7.26 -13.32 22.43
CA ASP A 242 -5.79 -13.45 22.54
C ASP A 242 -5.07 -12.13 22.19
N LEU A 243 -5.65 -11.30 21.31
CA LEU A 243 -5.16 -9.95 21.00
C LEU A 243 -5.34 -8.98 22.18
N GLU A 244 -6.37 -9.16 23.00
CA GLU A 244 -6.65 -8.38 24.21
C GLU A 244 -5.72 -8.80 25.37
N HIS A 245 -5.48 -10.09 25.56
CA HIS A 245 -4.67 -10.63 26.67
C HIS A 245 -3.15 -10.60 26.41
N SER A 246 -2.73 -10.41 25.17
CA SER A 246 -1.32 -10.23 24.85
C SER A 246 -0.88 -8.79 25.14
N HIS A 247 -0.21 -8.57 26.27
CA HIS A 247 0.51 -7.32 26.58
C HIS A 247 1.57 -6.92 25.53
N ARG A 248 1.85 -7.78 24.53
CA ARG A 248 2.76 -7.52 23.40
C ARG A 248 2.04 -7.22 22.08
N SER A 249 0.71 -7.32 22.05
CA SER A 249 -0.13 -7.06 20.89
C SER A 249 0.06 -5.64 20.35
N ARG A 250 0.25 -5.51 19.03
CA ARG A 250 0.34 -4.19 18.37
C ARG A 250 -0.98 -3.41 18.47
N PHE A 251 -2.10 -4.10 18.69
CA PHE A 251 -3.41 -3.50 18.88
C PHE A 251 -3.52 -2.77 20.22
N SER A 252 -3.05 -3.37 21.33
CA SER A 252 -3.05 -2.68 22.63
C SER A 252 -2.11 -1.47 22.67
N ARG A 253 -1.00 -1.53 21.91
CA ARG A 253 -0.08 -0.40 21.72
C ARG A 253 -0.69 0.72 20.87
N TRP A 254 -1.35 0.38 19.78
CA TRP A 254 -2.06 1.33 18.91
C TRP A 254 -3.26 1.98 19.62
N VAL A 255 -4.06 1.20 20.36
CA VAL A 255 -5.17 1.75 21.17
C VAL A 255 -4.64 2.70 22.25
N ARG A 256 -3.51 2.40 22.90
CA ARG A 256 -2.86 3.35 23.82
C ARG A 256 -2.34 4.60 23.12
N GLU A 257 -1.69 4.45 21.97
CA GLU A 257 -1.12 5.56 21.21
C GLU A 257 -2.22 6.49 20.66
N VAL A 258 -3.40 5.96 20.32
CA VAL A 258 -4.58 6.74 19.97
C VAL A 258 -5.24 7.34 21.22
N ALA A 259 -5.29 6.63 22.35
CA ALA A 259 -5.85 7.14 23.60
C ALA A 259 -4.98 8.21 24.28
N ASP A 260 -3.65 8.11 24.19
CA ASP A 260 -2.69 9.06 24.74
C ASP A 260 -2.64 10.36 23.92
N ASN A 261 -3.01 10.31 22.64
CA ASN A 261 -3.15 11.48 21.76
C ASN A 261 -4.51 12.18 21.89
N TRP A 262 -5.46 11.59 22.62
CA TRP A 262 -6.67 12.28 23.06
C TRP A 262 -6.43 12.77 24.47
N ALA A 263 -5.96 14.02 24.58
CA ALA A 263 -6.05 14.74 25.83
C ALA A 263 -7.51 14.70 26.30
N PHE A 264 -7.79 13.84 27.27
CA PHE A 264 -9.03 13.88 28.02
C PHE A 264 -9.13 15.29 28.58
N SER A 265 -10.09 16.08 28.08
CA SER A 265 -10.65 17.22 28.79
C SER A 265 -11.52 16.71 29.94
N GLY A 266 -10.92 15.94 30.84
CA GLY A 266 -11.48 15.58 32.14
C GLY A 266 -10.67 16.33 33.17
N GLY A 267 -11.21 17.43 33.68
CA GLY A 267 -10.53 18.27 34.67
C GLY A 267 -9.94 17.43 35.80
N MET A 268 -8.64 17.61 36.02
CA MET A 268 -8.06 17.44 37.34
C MET A 268 -8.80 18.41 38.27
N VAL A 269 -9.77 17.89 39.02
CA VAL A 269 -10.08 18.48 40.32
C VAL A 269 -9.02 17.90 41.25
N GLU A 270 -8.01 18.70 41.56
CA GLU A 270 -7.20 18.46 42.74
C GLU A 270 -8.14 18.43 43.95
N ALA A 271 -8.35 17.24 44.51
CA ALA A 271 -8.76 17.14 45.89
C ALA A 271 -7.52 17.45 46.73
N VAL A 272 -7.38 18.71 47.11
CA VAL A 272 -6.55 19.12 48.24
C VAL A 272 -7.33 18.76 49.49
N ASP A 273 -6.81 17.81 50.26
CA ASP A 273 -6.90 17.85 51.73
C ASP A 273 -5.65 18.55 52.26
#